data_AF-A0A261XUQ6-F1
#
_entry.id   AF-A0A261XUQ6-F1
#
_cell.length_a   1.000
_cell.length_b   1.000
_cell.length_c   1.000
_cell.angle_alpha   90.00
_cell.angle_beta   90.00
_cell.angle_gamma   90.00
#
_symmetry.space_group_name_H-M   'P 1'
#
loop_
_entity.id
_entity.type
_entity.pdbx_description
1 polymer ?
#
loop_
_entity_poly.entity_id
_entity_poly.type
_entity_poly.pdbx_seq_one_letter_code
_entity_poly.pdbx_strand_id
1 'polypeptide(L)'
;MTSFKKTAKKPVHLLPQEYQDEYQTLKPINGFRESVLYVVDDYIDNALKDVDFAYEVWRSRPPSLVGHFPYLHTLNADAEQASYQLSTKGAGRYTILEGRSLFVKSDYLLAFTCLLPKDLQSWLPSNPQCRDIAMNLLAVGMSH
;
A
#
# COMPACT_ATOMS: atom_id res chain seq x y z
N MET A 1 35.29 -14.39 14.13
CA MET A 1 34.66 -13.21 14.76
C MET A 1 34.50 -12.12 13.71
N THR A 2 33.34 -12.07 13.07
CA THR A 2 33.07 -11.06 12.03
C THR A 2 32.38 -9.88 12.70
N SER A 3 33.12 -8.78 12.84
CA SER A 3 32.61 -7.55 13.45
C SER A 3 31.64 -6.87 12.49
N PHE A 4 30.35 -6.84 12.85
CA PHE A 4 29.38 -5.98 12.20
C PHE A 4 29.68 -4.54 12.63
N LYS A 5 30.24 -3.73 11.71
CA LYS A 5 30.31 -2.27 11.89
C LYS A 5 28.89 -1.75 12.07
N LYS A 6 28.54 -1.31 13.27
CA LYS A 6 27.31 -0.54 13.51
C LYS A 6 27.43 0.79 12.77
N THR A 7 26.86 0.84 11.56
CA THR A 7 26.59 2.10 10.88
C THR A 7 25.71 2.94 11.81
N ALA A 8 26.04 4.21 12.01
CA ALA A 8 25.25 5.10 12.84
C ALA A 8 23.78 5.07 12.37
N LYS A 9 22.89 4.54 13.19
CA LYS A 9 21.45 4.51 12.87
C LYS A 9 20.98 5.96 12.81
N LYS A 10 20.49 6.40 11.65
CA LYS A 10 19.76 7.66 11.55
C LYS A 10 18.64 7.64 12.61
N PRO A 11 18.43 8.74 13.36
CA PRO A 11 17.38 8.79 14.36
C PRO A 11 16.02 8.54 13.69
N VAL A 12 15.24 7.64 14.30
CA VAL A 12 13.85 7.37 13.89
C VAL A 12 12.96 8.30 14.70
N HIS A 13 12.11 9.06 14.02
CA HIS A 13 11.10 9.90 14.66
C HIS A 13 9.79 9.13 14.72
N LEU A 14 9.25 8.95 15.92
CA LEU A 14 7.94 8.34 16.12
C LEU A 14 6.88 9.43 16.00
N LEU A 15 5.96 9.24 15.05
CA LEU A 15 4.77 10.07 14.87
C LEU A 15 3.57 9.25 15.35
N PRO A 16 3.14 9.37 16.61
CA PRO A 16 2.01 8.60 17.12
C PRO A 16 0.74 8.99 16.35
N GLN A 17 -0.04 7.99 15.94
CA GLN A 17 -1.32 8.17 15.26
C GLN A 17 -2.36 7.34 15.99
N GLU A 18 -3.57 7.87 16.14
CA GLU A 18 -4.73 7.13 16.63
C GLU A 18 -5.66 6.86 15.45
N TYR A 19 -5.89 5.59 15.17
CA TYR A 19 -6.77 5.13 14.10
C TYR A 19 -7.87 4.26 14.71
N GLN A 20 -9.12 4.45 14.28
CA GLN A 20 -10.24 3.62 14.74
C GLN A 20 -10.51 2.43 13.81
N ASP A 21 -10.03 2.52 12.57
CA ASP A 21 -10.26 1.55 11.51
C ASP A 21 -9.10 1.55 10.51
N GLU A 22 -9.09 0.54 9.64
CA GLU A 22 -8.04 0.38 8.65
C GLU A 22 -8.05 1.49 7.58
N TYR A 23 -9.21 2.06 7.25
CA TYR A 23 -9.32 3.12 6.24
C TYR A 23 -8.50 4.37 6.63
N GLN A 24 -8.39 4.67 7.93
CA GLN A 24 -7.62 5.81 8.41
C GLN A 24 -6.10 5.66 8.21
N THR A 25 -5.58 4.44 8.00
CA THR A 25 -4.15 4.19 7.77
C THR A 25 -3.62 4.80 6.47
N LEU A 26 -4.51 5.13 5.52
CA LEU A 26 -4.17 5.75 4.24
C LEU A 26 -4.54 7.25 4.18
N LYS A 27 -4.83 7.87 5.32
CA LYS A 27 -5.05 9.32 5.42
C LYS A 27 -3.74 10.09 5.62
N PRO A 28 -3.71 11.40 5.30
CA PRO A 28 -2.53 12.25 5.53
C PRO A 28 -2.03 12.19 6.97
N ILE A 29 -0.73 11.97 7.12
CA ILE A 29 -0.04 11.90 8.42
C ILE A 29 0.59 13.27 8.73
N ASN A 30 0.17 13.90 9.83
CA ASN A 30 0.71 15.20 10.20
C ASN A 30 2.20 15.09 10.58
N GLY A 31 3.03 16.01 10.07
CA GLY A 31 4.47 16.01 10.31
C GLY A 31 5.26 14.99 9.48
N PHE A 32 4.61 14.18 8.63
CA PHE A 32 5.30 13.27 7.71
C PHE A 32 5.93 14.05 6.55
N ARG A 33 7.23 13.86 6.33
CA ARG A 33 8.02 14.64 5.35
C ARG A 33 8.64 13.78 4.24
N GLU A 34 8.52 12.47 4.34
CA GLU A 34 9.12 11.56 3.37
C GLU A 34 8.24 11.46 2.12
N SER A 35 8.89 11.18 0.99
CA SER A 35 8.21 11.01 -0.31
C SER A 35 7.57 9.63 -0.50
N VAL A 36 7.91 8.70 0.38
CA VAL A 36 7.45 7.30 0.39
C VAL A 36 6.87 6.97 1.75
N LEU A 37 5.81 6.19 1.76
CA LEU A 37 5.29 5.52 2.94
C LEU A 37 5.38 4.02 2.72
N TYR A 38 5.86 3.29 3.74
CA TYR A 38 5.75 1.84 3.80
C TYR A 38 4.65 1.49 4.79
N VAL A 39 3.52 1.02 4.27
CA VAL A 39 2.37 0.55 5.06
C VAL A 39 2.55 -0.94 5.29
N VAL A 40 2.48 -1.37 6.55
CA VAL A 40 2.66 -2.77 6.92
C VAL A 40 1.77 -3.12 8.11
N ASP A 41 1.13 -4.28 8.05
CA ASP A 41 0.36 -4.83 9.17
C ASP A 41 1.31 -5.32 10.28
N ASP A 42 0.87 -5.27 11.53
CA ASP A 42 1.68 -5.58 12.72
C ASP A 42 2.12 -7.05 12.85
N TYR A 43 1.47 -7.95 12.11
CA TYR A 43 1.80 -9.38 12.05
C TYR A 43 2.63 -9.79 10.82
N ILE A 44 3.00 -8.85 9.95
CA ILE A 44 3.80 -9.15 8.75
C ILE A 44 5.29 -9.06 9.07
N ASP A 45 5.97 -10.20 9.02
CA ASP A 45 7.41 -10.33 9.26
C ASP A 45 8.18 -10.58 7.94
N ASN A 46 8.34 -9.52 7.15
CA ASN A 46 9.16 -9.56 5.94
C ASN A 46 10.65 -9.47 6.30
N ALA A 47 11.49 -10.29 5.65
CA ALA A 47 12.93 -10.18 5.83
C ALA A 47 13.43 -8.80 5.35
N LEU A 48 14.33 -8.17 6.11
CA LEU A 48 14.83 -6.82 5.80
C LEU A 48 15.37 -6.67 4.38
N LYS A 49 16.07 -7.70 3.88
CA LYS A 49 16.59 -7.72 2.49
C LYS A 49 15.48 -7.62 1.43
N ASP A 50 14.29 -8.15 1.72
CA ASP A 50 13.15 -8.15 0.80
C ASP A 50 12.46 -6.78 0.85
N VAL A 51 12.38 -6.17 2.03
CA VAL A 51 11.92 -4.78 2.20
C VAL A 51 12.86 -3.79 1.49
N ASP A 52 14.17 -3.94 1.66
CA ASP A 52 15.18 -3.12 0.96
C ASP A 52 15.05 -3.26 -0.56
N PHE A 53 14.89 -4.49 -1.06
CA PHE A 53 14.68 -4.74 -2.48
C PHE A 53 13.38 -4.11 -2.99
N ALA A 54 12.26 -4.27 -2.28
CA ALA A 54 10.99 -3.67 -2.66
C ALA A 54 11.07 -2.12 -2.67
N TYR A 55 11.79 -1.52 -1.72
CA TYR A 55 12.06 -0.09 -1.71
C TYR A 55 12.86 0.35 -2.95
N GLU A 56 13.90 -0.42 -3.34
CA GLU A 56 14.68 -0.14 -4.55
C GLU A 56 13.83 -0.23 -5.82
N VAL A 57 12.93 -1.22 -5.89
CA VAL A 57 11.95 -1.34 -6.98
C VAL A 57 11.01 -0.12 -7.01
N TRP A 58 10.45 0.27 -5.86
CA TRP A 58 9.61 1.46 -5.76
C TRP A 58 10.36 2.73 -6.18
N ARG A 59 11.60 2.89 -5.73
CA ARG A 59 12.44 4.04 -6.04
C ARG A 59 12.71 4.17 -7.53
N SER A 60 12.76 3.07 -8.27
CA SER A 60 12.92 3.07 -9.73
C SER A 60 11.68 3.58 -10.47
N ARG A 61 10.49 3.50 -9.85
CA ARG A 61 9.22 4.01 -10.40
C ARG A 61 8.29 4.52 -9.29
N PRO A 62 8.57 5.69 -8.69
CA PRO A 62 7.84 6.18 -7.52
C PRO A 62 6.31 6.34 -7.65
N PRO A 63 5.74 6.62 -8.85
CA PRO A 63 4.28 6.62 -9.02
C PRO A 63 3.62 5.23 -8.89
N SER A 64 4.39 4.14 -8.98
CA SER A 64 3.84 2.80 -8.84
C SER A 64 3.69 2.37 -7.38
N LEU A 65 2.66 1.59 -7.11
CA LEU A 65 2.58 0.80 -5.88
C LEU A 65 3.53 -0.40 -5.98
N VAL A 66 4.22 -0.71 -4.88
CA VAL A 66 5.07 -1.91 -4.78
C VAL A 66 4.77 -2.62 -3.47
N GLY A 67 4.48 -3.92 -3.53
CA GLY A 67 4.08 -4.69 -2.35
C GLY A 67 4.30 -6.18 -2.52
N HIS A 68 4.06 -6.92 -1.45
CA HIS A 68 4.42 -8.35 -1.36
C HIS A 68 3.24 -9.30 -1.59
N PHE A 69 2.01 -8.79 -1.56
CA PHE A 69 0.78 -9.58 -1.59
C PHE A 69 -0.06 -9.26 -2.84
N PRO A 70 0.18 -9.94 -3.97
CA PRO A 70 -0.54 -9.71 -5.21
C PRO A 70 -1.90 -10.43 -5.23
N TYR A 71 -2.93 -9.71 -5.69
CA TYR A 71 -4.29 -10.19 -5.94
C TYR A 71 -4.68 -10.00 -7.39
N LEU A 72 -5.63 -10.81 -7.84
CA LEU A 72 -6.21 -10.77 -9.17
C LEU A 72 -7.71 -10.46 -9.06
N HIS A 73 -8.17 -9.45 -9.80
CA HIS A 73 -9.59 -9.27 -10.07
C HIS A 73 -10.00 -10.16 -11.25
N THR A 74 -11.15 -10.80 -11.13
CA THR A 74 -11.77 -11.56 -12.22
C THR A 74 -13.21 -11.09 -12.37
N LEU A 75 -13.70 -11.08 -13.61
CA LEU A 75 -15.08 -10.74 -13.92
C LEU A 75 -15.74 -11.96 -14.55
N ASN A 76 -16.82 -12.43 -13.94
CA ASN A 76 -17.76 -13.33 -14.58
C ASN A 76 -18.85 -12.45 -15.22
N ALA A 77 -18.75 -12.24 -16.54
CA ALA A 77 -19.68 -11.39 -17.28
C ALA A 77 -21.11 -11.96 -17.27
N ASP A 78 -21.26 -13.28 -17.33
CA ASP A 78 -22.57 -13.93 -17.38
C ASP A 78 -23.35 -13.80 -16.05
N ALA A 79 -22.61 -13.73 -14.94
CA ALA A 79 -23.18 -13.58 -13.61
C ALA A 79 -23.15 -12.12 -13.10
N GLU A 80 -22.61 -11.18 -13.88
CA GLU A 80 -22.31 -9.79 -13.46
C GLU A 80 -21.56 -9.73 -12.11
N GLN A 81 -20.68 -10.70 -11.86
CA GLN A 81 -19.97 -10.85 -10.58
C GLN A 81 -18.48 -10.62 -10.76
N ALA A 82 -17.94 -9.68 -10.00
CA ALA A 82 -16.50 -9.51 -9.83
C ALA A 82 -16.03 -10.30 -8.60
N SER A 83 -14.85 -10.93 -8.70
CA SER A 83 -14.20 -11.56 -7.56
C SER A 83 -12.74 -11.17 -7.45
N TYR A 84 -12.25 -11.15 -6.20
CA TYR A 84 -10.86 -10.87 -5.87
C TYR A 84 -10.25 -12.11 -5.26
N GLN A 85 -9.20 -12.62 -5.89
CA GLN A 85 -8.55 -13.85 -5.49
C GLN A 85 -7.05 -13.64 -5.35
N LEU A 86 -6.43 -14.38 -4.43
CA LEU A 86 -4.98 -14.36 -4.27
C LEU A 86 -4.31 -14.77 -5.57
N SER A 87 -3.35 -13.98 -6.05
CA SER A 87 -2.55 -14.36 -7.21
C SER A 87 -1.56 -15.44 -6.78
N THR A 88 -1.74 -16.66 -7.29
CA THR A 88 -0.89 -17.79 -6.93
C THR A 88 0.45 -17.73 -7.65
N LYS A 89 1.50 -18.27 -7.03
CA LYS A 89 2.80 -18.45 -7.68
C LYS A 89 2.61 -19.27 -8.96
N GLY A 90 2.90 -18.66 -10.11
CA GLY A 90 2.74 -19.28 -11.42
C GLY A 90 1.57 -18.72 -12.26
N ALA A 91 0.63 -17.97 -11.69
CA ALA A 91 -0.43 -17.31 -12.46
C ALA A 91 0.12 -16.24 -13.41
N GLY A 92 1.29 -15.67 -13.10
CA GLY A 92 2.00 -14.69 -13.92
C GLY A 92 1.30 -13.34 -14.07
N ARG A 93 0.16 -13.13 -13.41
CA ARG A 93 -0.67 -11.93 -13.52
C ARG A 93 -1.24 -11.53 -12.16
N TYR A 94 -1.25 -10.24 -11.91
CA TYR A 94 -1.89 -9.61 -10.76
C TYR A 94 -2.42 -8.25 -11.21
N THR A 95 -3.35 -7.71 -10.44
CA THR A 95 -4.01 -6.43 -10.75
C THR A 95 -4.17 -5.54 -9.54
N ILE A 96 -4.05 -6.10 -8.34
CA ILE A 96 -4.16 -5.40 -7.06
C ILE A 96 -2.98 -5.82 -6.19
N LEU A 97 -2.45 -4.87 -5.43
CA LEU A 97 -1.52 -5.11 -4.34
C LEU A 97 -2.23 -4.83 -3.02
N GLU A 98 -2.25 -5.80 -2.12
CA GLU A 98 -2.90 -5.67 -0.82
C GLU A 98 -2.14 -4.72 0.10
N GLY A 99 -2.88 -3.98 0.95
CA GLY A 99 -2.34 -2.94 1.82
C GLY A 99 -1.49 -3.41 3.00
N ARG A 100 -1.31 -4.73 3.19
CA ARG A 100 -0.61 -5.31 4.36
C ARG A 100 0.90 -5.20 4.31
N SER A 101 1.45 -4.91 3.13
CA SER A 101 2.86 -4.60 2.94
C SER A 101 3.04 -3.90 1.60
N LEU A 102 3.03 -2.57 1.65
CA LEU A 102 2.87 -1.71 0.49
C LEU A 102 3.72 -0.44 0.61
N PHE A 103 4.58 -0.21 -0.37
CA PHE A 103 5.20 1.08 -0.63
C PHE A 103 4.28 1.93 -1.51
N VAL A 104 4.01 3.14 -1.04
CA VAL A 104 3.13 4.11 -1.69
C VAL A 104 3.78 5.49 -1.65
N LYS A 105 3.56 6.29 -2.70
CA LYS A 105 3.98 7.69 -2.72
C LYS A 105 3.16 8.49 -1.71
N SER A 106 3.80 9.33 -0.91
CA SER A 106 3.12 9.97 0.23
C SER A 106 2.00 10.95 -0.17
N ASP A 107 2.05 11.55 -1.36
CA ASP A 107 0.98 12.40 -1.88
C ASP A 107 -0.30 11.61 -2.22
N TYR A 108 -0.22 10.29 -2.38
CA TYR A 108 -1.39 9.45 -2.61
C TYR A 108 -2.30 9.41 -1.38
N LEU A 109 -1.80 9.68 -0.18
CA LEU A 109 -2.65 9.80 1.02
C LEU A 109 -3.60 10.99 0.90
N LEU A 110 -3.10 12.11 0.39
CA LEU A 110 -3.92 13.29 0.14
C LEU A 110 -4.88 13.04 -1.02
N ALA A 111 -4.39 12.43 -2.10
CA ALA A 111 -5.24 12.08 -3.24
C ALA A 111 -6.34 11.09 -2.85
N PHE A 112 -6.05 10.12 -2.00
CA PHE A 112 -7.02 9.16 -1.47
C PHE A 112 -8.12 9.85 -0.67
N THR A 113 -7.76 10.88 0.10
CA THR A 113 -8.74 11.63 0.89
C THR A 113 -9.55 12.62 0.04
N CYS A 114 -8.94 13.23 -0.98
CA CYS A 114 -9.53 14.38 -1.67
C CYS A 114 -10.02 14.10 -3.10
N LEU A 115 -9.42 13.14 -3.81
CA LEU A 115 -9.65 12.91 -5.24
C LEU A 115 -10.51 11.68 -5.53
N LEU A 116 -10.77 10.82 -4.54
CA LEU A 116 -11.74 9.75 -4.71
C LEU A 116 -13.15 10.34 -5.00
N PRO A 117 -13.98 9.68 -5.82
CA PRO A 117 -15.40 10.04 -5.97
C PRO A 117 -16.10 10.16 -4.62
N LYS A 118 -17.03 11.12 -4.50
CA LYS A 118 -17.76 11.38 -3.24
C LYS A 118 -18.44 10.13 -2.68
N ASP A 119 -19.05 9.33 -3.55
CA ASP A 119 -19.72 8.09 -3.16
C ASP A 119 -18.73 7.09 -2.52
N LEU A 120 -17.51 6.98 -3.05
CA LEU A 120 -16.46 6.14 -2.47
C LEU A 120 -15.94 6.72 -1.15
N GLN A 121 -15.76 8.04 -1.05
CA GLN A 121 -15.37 8.69 0.21
C GLN A 121 -16.37 8.43 1.34
N SER A 122 -17.67 8.36 1.01
CA SER A 122 -18.73 8.05 1.98
C SER A 122 -18.88 6.55 2.26
N TRP A 123 -18.55 5.69 1.31
CA TRP A 123 -18.72 4.23 1.42
C TRP A 123 -17.56 3.54 2.14
N LEU A 124 -16.32 3.98 1.91
CA LEU A 124 -15.10 3.37 2.45
C LEU A 124 -15.02 3.32 3.98
N PRO A 125 -15.46 4.34 4.74
CA PRO A 125 -15.47 4.26 6.20
C PRO A 125 -16.31 3.09 6.74
N SER A 126 -17.37 2.69 6.04
CA SER A 126 -18.18 1.52 6.38
C SER A 126 -17.64 0.21 5.82
N ASN A 127 -16.61 0.27 4.95
CA ASN A 127 -15.99 -0.88 4.28
C ASN A 127 -14.45 -0.73 4.28
N PRO A 128 -13.82 -0.62 5.47
CA PRO A 128 -12.40 -0.29 5.60
C PRO A 128 -11.46 -1.35 4.99
N GLN A 129 -11.93 -2.59 4.86
CA GLN A 129 -11.23 -3.69 4.21
C GLN A 129 -11.00 -3.48 2.71
N CYS A 130 -11.74 -2.55 2.07
CA CYS A 130 -11.62 -2.26 0.64
C CYS A 130 -10.74 -1.05 0.34
N ARG A 131 -10.07 -0.48 1.35
CA ARG A 131 -9.23 0.73 1.19
C ARG A 131 -8.09 0.54 0.19
N ASP A 132 -7.51 -0.65 0.13
CA ASP A 132 -6.37 -0.97 -0.72
C ASP A 132 -6.81 -1.16 -2.17
N ILE A 133 -7.99 -1.75 -2.43
CA ILE A 133 -8.62 -1.76 -3.75
C ILE A 133 -8.81 -0.32 -4.25
N ALA A 134 -9.37 0.56 -3.41
CA ALA A 134 -9.54 1.96 -3.76
C ALA A 134 -8.19 2.67 -4.02
N MET A 135 -7.16 2.40 -3.22
CA MET A 135 -5.81 2.91 -3.42
C MET A 135 -5.18 2.41 -4.73
N ASN A 136 -5.36 1.14 -5.10
CA ASN A 136 -4.86 0.61 -6.36
C ASN A 136 -5.53 1.29 -7.56
N LEU A 137 -6.86 1.49 -7.52
CA LEU A 137 -7.58 2.19 -8.59
C LEU A 137 -7.13 3.64 -8.72
N LEU A 138 -6.97 4.34 -7.59
CA LEU A 138 -6.44 5.70 -7.57
C LEU A 138 -5.02 5.76 -8.16
N ALA A 139 -4.13 4.88 -7.71
CA ALA A 139 -2.74 4.85 -8.14
C ALA A 139 -2.62 4.65 -9.66
N VAL A 140 -3.39 3.71 -10.24
CA VAL A 140 -3.39 3.49 -11.69
C VAL A 140 -3.84 4.74 -12.46
N GLY A 141 -4.84 5.47 -11.94
CA GLY A 141 -5.28 6.73 -12.53
C GLY A 141 -4.30 7.90 -12.37
N MET A 142 -3.34 7.78 -11.45
CA MET A 142 -2.34 8.82 -11.17
C MET A 142 -0.94 8.48 -11.73
N SER A 143 -0.69 7.23 -12.10
CA SER A 143 0.58 6.76 -12.63
C SER A 143 0.61 6.88 -14.16
N HIS A 144 0.91 8.07 -14.67
CA HIS A 144 1.18 8.31 -16.10
C HIS A 144 2.69 8.40 -16.38
#